data_AF-A0A3S1TMG7-F1
#
_entry.id   AF-A0A3S1TMG7-F1
#
_cell.length_a   1.000
_cell.length_b   1.000
_cell.length_c   1.000
_cell.angle_alpha   90.00
_cell.angle_beta   90.00
_cell.angle_gamma   90.00
#
_symmetry.space_group_name_H-M   'P 1'
#
loop_
_entity.id
_entity.type
_entity.pdbx_description
1 polymer ?
#
loop_
_entity_poly.entity_id
_entity_poly.type
_entity_poly.pdbx_seq_one_letter_code
_entity_poly.pdbx_strand_id
1 'polypeptide(L)'
;YLIRSVDPVEPKLAVPDAEYLLARGPFRDAEERALLERHRIDVVVSKNSGGEATFGKIASARALGIEVVMIRRPDLPDVPSAETVEALAAIVDRFGVDHFVRPVDERGV
;
A
#
# COMPACT_ATOMS: atom_id res chain seq x y z
N TYR A 1 8.92 8.42 15.01
CA TYR A 1 8.15 7.73 13.95
C TYR A 1 8.98 7.55 12.70
N LEU A 2 8.88 6.41 12.03
CA LEU A 2 9.38 6.23 10.67
C LEU A 2 8.17 6.27 9.71
N ILE A 3 8.16 7.22 8.79
CA ILE A 3 7.07 7.42 7.83
C ILE A 3 7.60 7.11 6.43
N ARG A 4 7.13 6.03 5.83
CA ARG A 4 7.46 5.67 4.44
C ARG A 4 6.30 6.01 3.51
N SER A 5 6.56 6.84 2.51
CA SER A 5 5.57 7.28 1.51
C SER A 5 6.15 7.23 0.10
N VAL A 6 5.27 7.08 -0.90
CA VAL A 6 5.66 7.15 -2.32
C VAL A 6 5.91 8.59 -2.73
N ASP A 7 5.05 9.50 -2.28
CA ASP A 7 5.14 10.94 -2.53
C ASP A 7 5.52 11.67 -1.23
N PRO A 8 6.16 12.86 -1.31
CA PRO A 8 6.48 13.66 -0.15
C PRO A 8 5.23 13.97 0.71
N VAL A 9 5.39 13.90 2.02
CA VAL A 9 4.33 14.28 2.97
C VAL A 9 4.46 15.76 3.30
N GLU A 10 3.65 16.58 2.65
CA GLU A 10 3.67 18.04 2.80
C GLU A 10 2.27 18.59 3.13
N PRO A 11 2.13 19.40 4.20
CA PRO A 11 3.16 19.71 5.21
C PRO A 11 3.53 18.48 6.05
N LYS A 12 4.72 18.50 6.66
CA LYS A 12 5.14 17.46 7.60
C LYS A 12 4.11 17.30 8.71
N LEU A 13 3.92 16.05 9.16
CA LEU A 13 3.01 15.73 10.26
C LEU A 13 3.49 16.38 11.55
N ALA A 14 2.55 16.89 12.34
CA ALA A 14 2.79 17.45 13.67
C ALA A 14 2.95 16.34 14.72
N VAL A 15 3.95 15.49 14.55
CA VAL A 15 4.31 14.40 15.48
C VAL A 15 5.78 14.51 15.88
N PRO A 16 6.15 14.16 17.13
CA PRO A 16 7.55 14.25 17.57
C PRO A 16 8.43 13.23 16.84
N ASP A 17 9.70 13.57 16.64
CA ASP A 17 10.76 12.65 16.18
C ASP A 17 10.41 11.85 14.92
N ALA A 18 9.96 12.53 13.87
CA ALA A 18 9.57 11.93 12.60
C ALA A 18 10.72 11.90 11.57
N GLU A 19 11.05 10.69 11.11
CA GLU A 19 11.91 10.44 9.96
C GLU A 19 11.05 10.06 8.75
N TYR A 20 11.36 10.62 7.58
CA TYR A 20 10.59 10.43 6.35
C TYR A 20 11.45 9.69 5.32
N LEU A 21 10.94 8.56 4.83
CA LEU A 21 11.56 7.75 3.81
C LEU A 21 10.70 7.78 2.53
N LEU A 22 11.21 8.43 1.48
CA LEU A 22 10.57 8.45 0.17
C LEU A 22 10.95 7.17 -0.58
N ALA A 23 9.98 6.27 -0.78
CA ALA A 23 10.24 5.01 -1.45
C ALA A 23 8.97 4.42 -2.08
N ARG A 24 9.16 3.78 -3.24
CA ARG A 24 8.13 3.03 -3.95
C ARG A 24 8.53 1.55 -3.98
N GLY A 25 7.57 0.67 -3.70
CA GLY A 25 7.77 -0.77 -3.77
C GLY A 25 7.88 -1.29 -5.22
N PRO A 26 8.01 -2.61 -5.40
CA PRO A 26 7.92 -3.64 -4.35
C PRO A 26 9.12 -3.62 -3.40
N PHE A 27 8.88 -3.98 -2.13
CA PHE A 27 9.94 -4.09 -1.12
C PHE A 27 10.23 -5.55 -0.82
N ARG A 28 11.51 -5.94 -0.80
CA ARG A 28 11.90 -7.33 -0.53
C ARG A 28 11.84 -7.60 0.97
N ASP A 29 11.47 -8.82 1.37
CA ASP A 29 11.36 -9.20 2.79
C ASP A 29 12.66 -8.93 3.58
N ALA A 30 13.83 -9.23 3.01
CA ALA A 30 15.11 -8.96 3.67
C ALA A 30 15.34 -7.46 3.94
N GLU A 31 14.89 -6.59 3.03
CA GLU A 31 14.99 -5.13 3.17
C GLU A 31 14.00 -4.61 4.21
N GLU A 32 12.77 -5.14 4.22
CA GLU A 32 11.77 -4.83 5.24
C GLU A 32 12.27 -5.22 6.64
N ARG A 33 12.81 -6.43 6.77
CA ARG A 33 13.33 -6.93 8.05
C ARG A 33 14.49 -6.08 8.54
N ALA A 34 15.45 -5.76 7.66
CA ALA A 34 16.57 -4.89 7.99
C ALA A 34 16.12 -3.47 8.39
N LEU A 35 15.08 -2.94 7.75
CA LEU A 35 14.51 -1.63 8.09
C LEU A 35 13.89 -1.64 9.50
N LEU A 36 13.06 -2.65 9.80
CA LEU A 36 12.40 -2.81 11.09
C LEU A 36 13.43 -2.96 12.23
N GLU A 37 14.45 -3.80 12.04
CA GLU A 37 15.52 -4.03 13.01
C GLU A 37 16.41 -2.78 13.20
N ARG A 38 16.84 -2.13 12.11
CA ARG A 38 17.69 -0.91 12.16
C ARG A 38 17.04 0.21 12.95
N HIS A 39 15.75 0.46 12.71
CA HIS A 39 15.03 1.53 13.37
C HIS A 39 14.41 1.12 14.71
N ARG A 40 14.60 -0.14 15.14
CA ARG A 40 14.07 -0.68 16.40
C ARG A 40 12.56 -0.45 16.50
N ILE A 41 11.83 -0.84 15.45
CA ILE A 41 10.39 -0.62 15.35
C ILE A 41 9.63 -1.57 16.28
N ASP A 42 8.86 -1.01 17.20
CA ASP A 42 8.02 -1.79 18.14
C ASP A 42 6.62 -2.07 17.58
N VAL A 43 6.11 -1.20 16.70
CA VAL A 43 4.75 -1.27 16.14
C VAL A 43 4.74 -0.84 14.67
N VAL A 44 4.04 -1.60 13.83
CA VAL A 44 3.72 -1.23 12.44
C VAL A 44 2.26 -0.83 12.34
N VAL A 45 2.01 0.39 11.89
CA VAL A 45 0.66 0.89 11.56
C VAL A 45 0.47 0.85 10.05
N SER A 46 -0.56 0.15 9.56
CA SER A 46 -0.81 0.02 8.11
C SER A 46 -2.28 0.12 7.77
N LYS A 47 -2.58 0.75 6.63
CA LYS A 47 -3.90 0.65 5.99
C LYS A 47 -4.09 -0.75 5.42
N ASN A 48 -5.30 -1.30 5.53
CA ASN A 48 -5.71 -2.52 4.84
C ASN A 48 -6.02 -2.24 3.35
N SER A 49 -5.02 -1.78 2.59
CA SER A 49 -5.17 -1.42 1.17
C SER A 49 -5.40 -2.64 0.26
N GLY A 50 -5.05 -3.85 0.72
CA GLY A 50 -4.98 -5.06 -0.12
C GLY A 50 -3.84 -4.99 -1.14
N GLY A 51 -3.51 -6.14 -1.74
CA GLY A 51 -2.46 -6.27 -2.75
C GLY A 51 -1.15 -6.86 -2.19
N GLU A 52 -0.67 -7.90 -2.87
CA GLU A 52 0.53 -8.66 -2.50
C GLU A 52 1.80 -7.79 -2.47
N ALA A 53 1.89 -6.82 -3.40
CA ALA A 53 3.04 -5.93 -3.55
C ALA A 53 3.39 -5.10 -2.30
N THR A 54 2.45 -4.94 -1.37
CA THR A 54 2.64 -4.13 -0.14
C THR A 54 2.57 -4.95 1.16
N PHE A 55 2.46 -6.28 1.04
CA PHE A 55 2.34 -7.19 2.17
C PHE A 55 3.69 -7.44 2.89
N GLY A 56 4.83 -7.19 2.23
CA GLY A 56 6.17 -7.44 2.78
C GLY A 56 6.35 -6.94 4.21
N LYS A 57 6.01 -5.67 4.48
CA LYS A 57 6.09 -5.08 5.83
C LYS A 57 5.29 -5.83 6.91
N ILE A 58 4.15 -6.39 6.55
CA ILE A 58 3.28 -7.13 7.47
C ILE A 58 3.86 -8.51 7.74
N ALA A 59 4.36 -9.18 6.69
CA ALA A 59 5.03 -10.47 6.81
C ALA A 59 6.27 -10.35 7.72
N SER A 60 7.15 -9.39 7.45
CA SER A 60 8.38 -9.20 8.23
C SER A 60 8.10 -8.79 9.67
N ALA A 61 7.13 -7.89 9.91
CA ALA A 61 6.73 -7.51 11.27
C ALA A 61 6.23 -8.72 12.07
N ARG A 62 5.36 -9.55 11.48
CA ARG A 62 4.87 -10.78 12.13
C ARG A 62 5.98 -11.78 12.41
N ALA A 63 6.92 -11.95 11.48
CA ALA A 63 8.07 -12.84 11.66
C ALA A 63 8.99 -12.37 12.80
N LEU A 64 9.06 -11.06 13.04
CA LEU A 64 9.82 -10.44 14.14
C LEU A 64 9.03 -10.37 15.46
N GLY A 65 7.75 -10.74 15.49
CA GLY A 65 6.89 -10.58 16.67
C GLY A 65 6.49 -9.12 16.97
N ILE A 66 6.65 -8.22 16.00
CA ILE A 66 6.29 -6.80 16.10
C ILE A 66 4.77 -6.65 15.99
N GLU A 67 4.18 -5.80 16.82
CA GLU A 67 2.74 -5.55 16.79
C GLU A 67 2.33 -4.87 15.47
N VAL A 68 1.22 -5.33 14.89
CA VAL A 68 0.66 -4.77 13.66
C VAL A 68 -0.72 -4.19 13.94
N VAL A 69 -0.82 -2.86 13.92
CA VAL A 69 -2.08 -2.13 13.98
C VAL A 69 -2.59 -1.91 12.57
N MET A 70 -3.66 -2.63 12.22
CA MET A 70 -4.29 -2.55 10.91
C MET A 70 -5.48 -1.58 10.91
N ILE A 71 -5.41 -0.51 10.11
CA ILE A 71 -6.54 0.39 9.88
C ILE A 71 -7.54 -0.31 8.95
N ARG A 72 -8.77 -0.49 9.44
CA ARG A 72 -9.88 -1.12 8.70
C ARG A 72 -10.17 -0.37 7.40
N ARG A 73 -10.65 -1.11 6.39
CA ARG A 73 -11.25 -0.48 5.20
C ARG A 73 -12.49 0.32 5.62
N PRO A 74 -12.72 1.51 5.05
CA PRO A 74 -13.97 2.22 5.25
C PRO A 74 -15.13 1.43 4.62
N ASP A 75 -16.36 1.75 5.02
CA ASP A 75 -17.55 1.26 4.32
C ASP A 75 -17.53 1.79 2.88
N LEU A 76 -17.66 0.89 1.92
CA LEU A 76 -17.68 1.20 0.50
C LEU A 76 -19.13 1.15 -0.01
N PRO A 77 -19.49 1.99 -1.00
CA PRO A 77 -20.80 1.90 -1.62
C PRO A 77 -20.97 0.53 -2.29
N ASP A 78 -22.20 0.01 -2.26
CA ASP A 78 -22.55 -1.24 -2.94
C ASP A 78 -22.67 -0.98 -4.46
N VAL A 79 -21.54 -1.14 -5.15
CA VAL A 79 -21.41 -1.01 -6.60
C VAL A 79 -20.72 -2.25 -7.17
N PRO A 80 -20.98 -2.60 -8.44
CA PRO A 80 -20.26 -3.70 -9.09
C PRO A 80 -18.74 -3.54 -8.92
N SER A 81 -18.10 -4.57 -8.38
CA SER A 81 -16.66 -4.62 -8.14
C SER A 81 -16.12 -6.01 -8.51
N ALA A 82 -14.81 -6.09 -8.72
CA ALA A 82 -14.12 -7.31 -9.08
C ALA A 82 -12.86 -7.46 -8.24
N GLU A 83 -12.58 -8.70 -7.81
CA GLU A 83 -11.37 -9.04 -7.04
C GLU A 83 -10.16 -9.27 -7.94
N THR A 84 -10.39 -9.54 -9.23
CA THR A 84 -9.33 -9.79 -10.22
C THR A 84 -9.53 -8.95 -11.46
N VAL A 85 -8.45 -8.78 -12.23
CA VAL A 85 -8.46 -8.03 -13.49
C VAL A 85 -9.37 -8.71 -14.52
N GLU A 86 -9.39 -10.04 -14.55
CA GLU A 86 -10.20 -10.85 -15.47
C GLU A 86 -11.69 -10.69 -15.16
N ALA A 87 -12.06 -10.72 -13.88
CA ALA A 87 -13.44 -10.47 -13.46
C ALA A 87 -13.88 -9.03 -13.81
N LEU A 88 -12.97 -8.06 -13.69
CA LEU A 88 -13.24 -6.68 -14.09
C LEU A 88 -13.44 -6.56 -15.60
N ALA A 89 -12.59 -7.18 -16.42
CA ALA A 89 -12.71 -7.18 -17.87
C ALA A 89 -14.09 -7.72 -18.30
N ALA A 90 -14.52 -8.83 -17.71
CA ALA A 90 -15.85 -9.39 -17.98
C ALA A 90 -17.00 -8.45 -17.54
N ILE A 91 -16.83 -7.65 -16.48
CA ILE A 91 -17.79 -6.61 -16.11
C ILE A 91 -17.86 -5.53 -17.19
N VAL A 92 -16.70 -5.02 -17.64
CA VAL A 92 -16.61 -3.96 -18.66
C VAL A 92 -17.23 -4.40 -19.99
N ASP A 93 -16.91 -5.62 -20.45
CA ASP A 93 -17.45 -6.20 -21.67
C ASP A 93 -18.99 -6.29 -21.62
N ARG A 94 -19.55 -6.68 -20.47
CA ARG A 94 -21.01 -6.75 -20.27
C ARG A 94 -21.71 -5.39 -20.32
N PHE A 95 -21.01 -4.31 -19.99
CA PHE A 95 -21.56 -2.96 -20.06
C PHE A 95 -21.50 -2.34 -21.46
N GLY A 96 -20.97 -3.05 -22.47
CA GLY A 96 -20.93 -2.58 -23.86
C GLY A 96 -20.08 -1.33 -24.05
N VAL A 97 -19.09 -1.12 -23.18
CA VAL A 97 -18.24 0.07 -23.20
C VAL A 97 -17.13 -0.14 -24.22
N ASP A 98 -17.36 0.22 -25.48
CA ASP A 98 -16.36 0.23 -26.57
C ASP A 98 -15.25 1.29 -26.38
N HIS A 99 -15.01 1.75 -25.15
CA HIS A 99 -13.98 2.76 -24.88
C HIS A 99 -12.61 2.09 -24.81
N PHE A 100 -11.98 2.00 -25.97
CA PHE A 100 -10.52 2.07 -26.16
C PHE A 100 -9.96 3.31 -25.46
N VAL A 101 -9.89 3.33 -24.14
CA VAL A 101 -8.97 4.21 -23.43
C VAL A 101 -7.62 3.51 -23.53
N ARG A 102 -6.78 3.95 -24.48
CA ARG A 102 -5.37 3.54 -24.50
C ARG A 102 -4.81 3.73 -23.08
N PRO A 103 -4.01 2.79 -22.54
CA PRO A 103 -3.33 3.01 -21.28
C PRO A 103 -2.70 4.40 -21.34
N VAL A 104 -2.98 5.25 -20.35
CA VAL A 104 -2.24 6.50 -20.24
C VAL A 104 -0.80 6.08 -19.98
N ASP A 105 0.03 6.16 -21.01
CA ASP A 105 1.47 6.04 -20.88
C ASP A 105 1.90 7.06 -19.82
N GLU A 106 2.30 6.53 -18.66
CA GLU A 106 3.02 7.23 -17.59
C GLU A 106 2.31 8.46 -16.97
N ARG A 107 1.72 8.26 -15.78
CA ARG A 107 1.67 9.36 -14.79
C ARG A 107 2.73 9.15 -13.73
N GLY A 108 3.92 9.63 -14.08
CA GLY A 108 5.04 9.85 -13.18
C GLY A 108 5.88 11.02 -13.67
N VAL A 109 5.63 12.21 -13.10
CA VAL A 109 6.65 13.16 -12.61
C VAL A 109 6.06 13.80 -11.36
#